data_AF-A0AAW0IXY9-F1
#
_entry.id   AF-A0AAW0IXY9-F1
#
_cell.length_a   1.000
_cell.length_b   1.000
_cell.length_c   1.000
_cell.angle_alpha   90.00
_cell.angle_beta   90.00
_cell.angle_gamma   90.00
#
_symmetry.space_group_name_H-M   'P 1'
#
loop_
_entity.id
_entity.type
_entity.pdbx_description
1 polymer ?
#
loop_
_entity_poly.entity_id
_entity_poly.type
_entity_poly.pdbx_seq_one_letter_code
_entity_poly.pdbx_strand_id
1 'polypeptide(L)'
;MINILRDKASGVCIDSESFLTTASIVSVLPQNRSSPCIHYFTGTPDPSRSIFKPFIFVDDVKLVPKAQSPCFGDDDPAKKEPRFQEKPDRRHELYKAHEWARAVIESDQEQGRMLRKTMLELEKQGLEAMEEILSSPEPPDPAEVGDLFYDCVDTEMKFFK
;
A
#
# COMPACT_ATOMS: atom_id res chain seq x y z
N MET A 1 9.14 -12.69 3.31
CA MET A 1 7.83 -12.68 2.63
C MET A 1 7.75 -11.60 1.56
N ILE A 2 8.01 -10.32 1.87
CA ILE A 2 7.98 -9.20 0.91
C ILE A 2 8.71 -9.52 -0.41
N ASN A 3 9.96 -10.01 -0.35
CA ASN A 3 10.72 -10.37 -1.55
C ASN A 3 10.06 -11.45 -2.42
N ILE A 4 9.34 -12.40 -1.82
CA ILE A 4 8.60 -13.44 -2.56
C ILE A 4 7.44 -12.79 -3.31
N LEU A 5 6.69 -11.90 -2.65
CA LEU A 5 5.57 -11.19 -3.28
C LEU A 5 6.02 -10.30 -4.44
N ARG A 6 7.28 -9.87 -4.46
CA ARG A 6 7.90 -9.09 -5.54
C ARG A 6 8.42 -9.94 -6.71
N ASP A 7 8.44 -11.26 -6.57
CA ASP A 7 9.10 -12.12 -7.55
C ASP A 7 8.28 -12.24 -8.85
N LYS A 8 8.75 -11.55 -9.88
CA LYS A 8 8.19 -11.62 -11.23
C LYS A 8 8.59 -12.91 -11.96
N ALA A 9 9.77 -13.46 -11.69
CA ALA A 9 10.30 -14.60 -12.44
C ALA A 9 9.55 -15.89 -12.13
N SER A 10 9.10 -16.08 -10.89
CA SER A 10 8.25 -17.21 -10.50
C SER A 10 6.76 -17.00 -10.79
N GLY A 11 6.37 -15.82 -11.29
CA GLY A 11 4.97 -15.48 -11.58
C GLY A 11 4.13 -15.11 -10.35
N VAL A 12 4.75 -14.86 -9.19
CA VAL A 12 4.03 -14.37 -7.99
C VAL A 12 3.59 -12.92 -8.19
N CYS A 13 4.50 -12.06 -8.66
CA CYS A 13 4.20 -10.70 -9.08
C CYS A 13 3.93 -10.68 -10.58
N ILE A 14 2.68 -10.46 -10.99
CA ILE A 14 2.30 -10.45 -12.39
C ILE A 14 2.11 -9.00 -12.84
N ASP A 15 2.74 -8.65 -13.95
CA ASP A 15 2.60 -7.37 -14.64
C ASP A 15 2.54 -7.64 -16.15
N SER A 16 1.36 -7.98 -16.65
CA SER A 16 1.08 -8.29 -18.06
C SER A 16 -0.13 -7.50 -18.56
N GLU A 17 -0.33 -7.50 -19.88
CA GLU A 17 -1.49 -6.84 -20.51
C GLU A 17 -2.84 -7.39 -20.02
N SER A 18 -2.88 -8.69 -19.67
CA SER A 18 -4.12 -9.38 -19.28
C SER A 18 -4.33 -9.49 -17.78
N PHE A 19 -3.25 -9.39 -16.99
CA PHE A 19 -3.32 -9.52 -15.55
C PHE A 19 -2.27 -8.68 -14.85
N LEU A 20 -2.68 -8.03 -13.77
CA LEU A 20 -1.83 -7.20 -12.95
C LEU A 20 -2.09 -7.56 -11.49
N THR A 21 -1.04 -7.88 -10.74
CA THR A 21 -1.14 -7.98 -9.28
C THR A 21 -1.52 -6.60 -8.75
N THR A 22 -2.75 -6.44 -8.26
CA THR A 22 -3.34 -5.13 -7.92
C THR A 22 -3.00 -4.63 -6.52
N ALA A 23 -2.61 -5.53 -5.62
CA ALA A 23 -2.13 -5.23 -4.28
C ALA A 23 -1.39 -6.44 -3.69
N SER A 24 -0.69 -6.23 -2.59
CA SER A 24 -0.02 -7.29 -1.83
C SER A 24 -0.05 -6.96 -0.35
N ILE A 25 -0.07 -8.01 0.47
CA ILE A 25 -0.24 -7.91 1.93
C ILE A 25 0.71 -8.89 2.60
N VAL A 26 1.37 -8.44 3.66
CA VAL A 26 2.11 -9.30 4.60
C VAL A 26 1.59 -9.01 6.01
N SER A 27 1.48 -10.00 6.87
CA SER A 27 1.08 -9.79 8.26
C SER A 27 1.99 -10.56 9.21
N VAL A 28 2.37 -9.90 10.29
CA VAL A 28 3.12 -10.47 11.40
C VAL A 28 2.14 -10.62 12.56
N LEU A 29 1.96 -11.86 13.01
CA LEU A 29 1.03 -12.22 14.08
C LEU A 29 1.84 -12.82 15.25
N PRO A 30 2.28 -12.00 16.22
CA PRO A 30 3.06 -12.48 17.34
C PRO A 30 2.28 -13.47 18.21
N GLN A 31 2.99 -14.44 18.80
CA GLN A 31 2.38 -15.34 19.79
C GLN A 31 2.17 -14.65 21.14
N ASN A 32 3.02 -13.68 21.48
CA ASN A 32 2.83 -12.85 22.66
C ASN A 32 1.64 -11.92 22.43
N ARG A 33 0.59 -12.07 23.24
CA ARG A 33 -0.64 -11.27 23.15
C ARG A 33 -0.44 -9.80 23.50
N SER A 34 0.67 -9.45 24.11
CA SER A 34 1.02 -8.05 24.43
C SER A 34 1.68 -7.33 23.25
N SER A 35 2.16 -8.07 22.24
CA SER A 35 2.76 -7.51 21.03
C SER A 35 1.67 -7.26 19.98
N PRO A 36 1.73 -6.15 19.23
CA PRO A 36 0.73 -5.84 18.22
C PRO A 36 0.83 -6.76 17.00
N CYS A 37 -0.30 -6.99 16.33
CA CYS A 37 -0.29 -7.53 14.97
C CYS A 37 0.05 -6.40 13.99
N ILE A 38 1.01 -6.62 13.12
CA ILE A 38 1.44 -5.62 12.13
C ILE A 38 1.08 -6.12 10.74
N HIS A 39 0.32 -5.31 10.01
CA HIS A 39 -0.10 -5.58 8.65
C HIS A 39 0.59 -4.60 7.70
N TYR A 40 1.14 -5.13 6.62
CA TYR A 40 1.81 -4.34 5.60
C TYR A 40 1.00 -4.41 4.32
N PHE A 41 0.55 -3.26 3.83
CA PHE A 41 -0.24 -3.17 2.61
C PHE A 41 0.55 -2.41 1.56
N THR A 42 0.54 -2.89 0.31
CA THR A 42 0.99 -2.02 -0.79
C THR A 42 -0.04 -0.94 -1.09
N GLY A 43 -1.33 -1.29 -1.08
CA GLY A 43 -2.42 -0.41 -1.50
C GLY A 43 -2.33 0.03 -2.97
N THR A 44 -1.38 -0.53 -3.72
CA THR A 44 -1.12 -0.23 -5.13
C THR A 44 -0.60 -1.47 -5.87
N PRO A 45 -0.74 -1.51 -7.21
CA PRO A 45 -0.30 -2.64 -8.04
C PRO A 45 1.20 -2.87 -8.09
N ASP A 46 1.59 -4.05 -8.57
CA ASP A 46 2.97 -4.46 -8.81
C ASP A 46 3.86 -4.25 -7.57
N PRO A 47 3.83 -5.18 -6.59
CA PRO A 47 4.65 -5.07 -5.38
C PRO A 47 6.15 -4.89 -5.66
N SER A 48 6.66 -5.28 -6.83
CA SER A 48 8.07 -5.06 -7.20
C SER A 48 8.41 -3.59 -7.48
N ARG A 49 7.39 -2.79 -7.79
CA ARG A 49 7.44 -1.35 -8.04
C ARG A 49 6.63 -0.54 -7.02
N SER A 50 6.20 -1.16 -5.93
CA SER A 50 5.43 -0.57 -4.83
C SER A 50 6.14 -0.77 -3.48
N ILE A 51 5.66 -0.08 -2.45
CA ILE A 51 6.15 -0.17 -1.08
C ILE A 51 5.10 -0.73 -0.13
N PHE A 52 5.56 -1.52 0.83
CA PHE A 52 4.77 -2.10 1.91
C PHE A 52 4.66 -1.11 3.07
N LYS A 53 3.45 -0.63 3.32
CA LYS A 53 3.15 0.40 4.32
C LYS A 53 2.61 -0.26 5.59
N PRO A 54 3.18 0.00 6.77
CA PRO A 54 2.72 -0.60 8.00
C PRO A 54 1.35 -0.06 8.42
N PHE A 55 0.58 -0.91 9.07
CA PHE A 55 -0.74 -0.65 9.61
C PHE A 55 -0.95 -1.55 10.83
N ILE A 56 -1.42 -0.94 11.93
CA ILE A 56 -1.76 -1.64 13.17
C ILE A 56 -3.22 -1.32 13.47
N PHE A 57 -4.01 -2.34 13.80
CA PHE A 57 -5.38 -2.12 14.25
C PHE A 57 -5.36 -1.57 15.67
N VAL A 58 -5.73 -0.30 15.80
CA VAL A 58 -5.93 0.40 17.07
C VAL A 58 -7.25 1.19 17.01
N ASP A 59 -7.73 1.62 18.17
CA ASP A 59 -8.86 2.54 18.24
C ASP A 59 -8.52 3.86 17.52
N ASP A 60 -9.53 4.50 16.93
CA ASP A 60 -9.42 5.80 16.25
C ASP A 60 -8.34 5.90 15.15
N VAL A 61 -8.09 4.79 14.42
CA VAL A 61 -7.17 4.79 13.28
C VAL A 61 -7.50 5.88 12.26
N LYS A 62 -6.47 6.59 11.80
CA LYS A 62 -6.64 7.71 10.87
C LYS A 62 -7.08 7.20 9.50
N LEU A 63 -8.23 7.70 9.03
CA LEU A 63 -8.72 7.39 7.70
C LEU A 63 -7.77 7.93 6.63
N VAL A 64 -7.67 7.20 5.52
CA VAL A 64 -6.78 7.55 4.39
C VAL A 64 -7.60 7.73 3.11
N PRO A 65 -8.26 8.90 2.92
CA PRO A 65 -9.10 9.14 1.74
C PRO A 65 -8.38 8.94 0.39
N LYS A 66 -7.06 9.20 0.34
CA LYS A 66 -6.22 9.01 -0.87
C LYS A 66 -6.14 7.55 -1.32
N ALA A 67 -6.37 6.61 -0.40
CA ALA A 67 -6.41 5.17 -0.66
C ALA A 67 -7.85 4.62 -0.74
N GLN A 68 -8.87 5.49 -0.71
CA GLN A 68 -10.28 5.10 -0.78
C GLN A 68 -10.82 5.27 -2.20
N SER A 69 -11.48 4.24 -2.72
CA SER A 69 -12.20 4.35 -3.99
C SER A 69 -13.31 5.42 -3.92
N PRO A 70 -13.57 6.15 -5.01
CA PRO A 70 -14.69 7.08 -5.07
C PRO A 70 -16.02 6.40 -4.70
N CYS A 71 -16.85 7.12 -3.93
CA CYS A 71 -18.21 6.69 -3.61
C CYS A 71 -19.19 7.32 -4.60
N PHE A 72 -20.01 6.49 -5.25
CA PHE A 72 -21.02 6.95 -6.21
C PHE A 72 -22.42 7.04 -5.59
N GLY A 73 -22.56 6.86 -4.27
CA GLY A 73 -23.85 6.97 -3.59
C GLY A 73 -24.91 6.04 -4.19
N ASP A 74 -26.10 6.56 -4.43
CA ASP A 74 -27.20 5.84 -5.11
C ASP A 74 -27.02 5.80 -6.63
N ASP A 75 -26.11 6.61 -7.16
CA ASP A 75 -25.76 6.61 -8.57
C ASP A 75 -24.85 5.46 -8.98
N ASP A 76 -24.32 4.70 -8.01
CA ASP A 76 -23.45 3.56 -8.25
C ASP A 76 -24.13 2.54 -9.19
N PRO A 77 -23.52 2.20 -10.35
CA PRO A 77 -24.09 1.23 -11.28
C PRO A 77 -24.28 -0.17 -10.69
N ALA A 78 -23.62 -0.50 -9.57
CA ALA A 78 -23.86 -1.73 -8.83
C ALA A 78 -25.20 -1.74 -8.08
N LYS A 79 -25.78 -0.56 -7.82
CA LYS A 79 -27.05 -0.37 -7.10
C LYS A 79 -28.25 -0.14 -8.02
N LYS A 80 -28.04 0.26 -9.28
CA LYS A 80 -29.11 0.49 -10.28
C LYS A 80 -29.53 -0.81 -10.95
N GLU A 81 -30.80 -0.94 -11.35
CA GLU A 81 -31.29 -2.05 -12.18
C GLU A 81 -31.64 -1.58 -13.60
N PRO A 82 -31.12 -2.23 -14.66
CA PRO A 82 -30.16 -3.34 -14.64
C PRO A 82 -28.76 -2.93 -14.13
N ARG A 83 -28.07 -3.85 -13.44
CA ARG A 83 -26.75 -3.57 -12.83
C ARG A 83 -25.64 -3.44 -13.87
N PHE A 84 -24.61 -2.66 -13.52
CA PHE A 84 -23.34 -2.53 -14.25
C PHE A 84 -23.46 -2.07 -15.71
N GLN A 85 -24.49 -1.28 -16.05
CA GLN A 85 -24.61 -0.68 -17.38
C GLN A 85 -23.48 0.30 -17.69
N GLU A 86 -22.92 0.92 -16.64
CA GLU A 86 -21.77 1.81 -16.71
C GLU A 86 -20.61 1.25 -15.89
N LYS A 87 -19.39 1.61 -16.29
CA LYS A 87 -18.13 1.21 -15.63
C LYS A 87 -17.35 2.47 -15.20
N PRO A 88 -17.77 3.14 -14.12
CA PRO A 88 -17.08 4.34 -13.64
C PRO A 88 -15.66 3.98 -13.18
N ASP A 89 -14.76 4.96 -13.25
CA ASP A 89 -13.40 4.80 -12.75
C ASP A 89 -13.39 4.75 -11.21
N ARG A 90 -13.11 3.58 -10.67
CA ARG A 90 -13.06 3.33 -9.21
C ARG A 90 -11.65 3.47 -8.60
N ARG A 91 -10.65 3.84 -9.41
CA ARG A 91 -9.27 4.01 -8.92
C ARG A 91 -9.20 5.19 -7.96
N HIS A 92 -8.64 4.94 -6.77
CA HIS A 92 -8.36 5.98 -5.78
C HIS A 92 -7.14 6.83 -6.18
N GLU A 93 -6.92 7.96 -5.50
CA GLU A 93 -5.85 8.90 -5.85
C GLU A 93 -4.47 8.26 -5.83
N LEU A 94 -4.18 7.49 -4.78
CA LEU A 94 -2.91 6.78 -4.65
C LEU A 94 -2.67 5.80 -5.81
N TYR A 95 -3.70 5.08 -6.27
CA TYR A 95 -3.57 4.18 -7.41
C TYR A 95 -3.18 4.96 -8.67
N LYS A 96 -3.85 6.08 -8.94
CA LYS A 96 -3.60 6.91 -10.12
C LYS A 96 -2.20 7.51 -10.12
N ALA A 97 -1.72 7.98 -8.96
CA ALA A 97 -0.36 8.47 -8.81
C ALA A 97 0.67 7.33 -8.99
N HIS A 98 0.34 6.13 -8.49
CA HIS A 98 1.19 4.96 -8.66
C HIS A 98 1.29 4.47 -10.10
N GLU A 99 0.25 4.64 -10.93
CA GLU A 99 0.33 4.35 -12.37
C GLU A 99 1.43 5.17 -13.05
N TRP A 100 1.55 6.46 -12.70
CA TRP A 100 2.67 7.29 -13.16
C TRP A 100 4.00 6.78 -12.61
N ALA A 101 4.09 6.50 -11.31
CA ALA A 101 5.31 6.05 -10.66
C ALA A 101 5.83 4.74 -11.28
N ARG A 102 4.94 3.80 -11.58
CA ARG A 102 5.27 2.54 -12.26
C ARG A 102 5.88 2.78 -13.64
N ALA A 103 5.29 3.66 -14.45
CA ALA A 103 5.81 3.99 -15.77
C ALA A 103 7.19 4.66 -15.68
N VAL A 104 7.40 5.56 -14.72
CA VAL A 104 8.69 6.23 -14.49
C VAL A 104 9.75 5.23 -14.03
N ILE A 105 9.42 4.33 -13.09
CA ILE A 105 10.33 3.28 -12.61
C ILE A 105 10.65 2.28 -13.74
N GLU A 106 9.67 1.92 -14.55
CA GLU A 106 9.83 1.01 -15.69
C GLU A 106 10.76 1.55 -16.77
N SER A 107 10.75 2.86 -17.00
CA SER A 107 11.65 3.50 -17.97
C SER A 107 13.13 3.25 -17.67
N ASP A 108 13.46 2.91 -16.41
CA ASP A 108 14.81 2.70 -15.87
C ASP A 108 15.77 3.86 -16.18
N GLN A 109 15.23 5.06 -16.40
CA GLN A 109 16.00 6.29 -16.49
C GLN A 109 16.45 6.75 -15.08
N GLU A 110 17.35 7.73 -15.02
CA GLU A 110 17.87 8.26 -13.75
C GLU A 110 16.76 8.63 -12.75
N GLN A 111 15.71 9.31 -13.23
CA GLN A 111 14.54 9.65 -12.41
C GLN A 111 13.84 8.41 -11.84
N GLY A 112 13.64 7.37 -12.66
CA GLY A 112 13.02 6.11 -12.24
C GLY A 112 13.85 5.35 -11.21
N ARG A 113 15.16 5.28 -11.41
CA ARG A 113 16.08 4.65 -10.45
C ARG A 113 16.14 5.41 -9.14
N MET A 114 16.15 6.75 -9.19
CA MET A 114 16.15 7.59 -8.00
C MET A 114 14.83 7.46 -7.23
N LEU A 115 13.68 7.53 -7.92
CA LEU A 115 12.37 7.31 -7.31
C LEU A 115 12.29 5.93 -6.65
N ARG A 116 12.69 4.87 -7.37
CA ARG A 116 12.71 3.51 -6.82
C ARG A 116 13.58 3.40 -5.57
N LYS A 117 14.77 4.01 -5.58
CA LYS A 117 15.65 4.02 -4.42
C LYS A 117 15.02 4.73 -3.23
N THR A 118 14.44 5.92 -3.44
CA THR A 118 13.75 6.67 -2.38
C THR A 118 12.59 5.87 -1.79
N MET A 119 11.77 5.25 -2.65
CA MET A 119 10.65 4.42 -2.21
C MET A 119 11.11 3.23 -1.36
N LEU A 120 12.17 2.52 -1.78
CA LEU A 120 12.72 1.41 -1.01
C LEU A 120 13.33 1.85 0.33
N GLU A 121 13.90 3.05 0.41
CA GLU A 121 14.40 3.60 1.68
C GLU A 121 13.24 3.93 2.64
N LEU A 122 12.15 4.52 2.13
CA LEU A 122 10.94 4.75 2.94
C LEU A 122 10.34 3.44 3.48
N GLU A 123 10.25 2.42 2.63
CA GLU A 123 9.81 1.08 3.07
C GLU A 123 10.71 0.52 4.16
N LYS A 124 12.04 0.60 3.95
CA LYS A 124 13.02 0.11 4.92
C LYS A 124 12.87 0.79 6.28
N GLN A 125 12.75 2.12 6.31
CA GLN A 125 12.53 2.88 7.54
C GLN A 125 11.24 2.45 8.26
N GLY A 126 10.16 2.23 7.50
CA GLY A 126 8.92 1.71 8.05
C GLY A 126 9.08 0.30 8.64
N LEU A 127 9.82 -0.58 7.98
CA LEU A 127 10.09 -1.94 8.49
C LEU A 127 10.94 -1.90 9.76
N GLU A 128 12.00 -1.09 9.79
CA GLU A 128 12.88 -0.94 10.97
C GLU A 128 12.07 -0.41 12.18
N ALA A 129 11.23 0.62 11.99
CA ALA A 129 10.36 1.13 13.05
C ALA A 129 9.39 0.05 13.59
N MET A 130 8.85 -0.81 12.72
CA MET A 130 7.97 -1.89 13.15
C MET A 130 8.73 -3.02 13.87
N GLU A 131 9.98 -3.29 13.49
CA GLU A 131 10.84 -4.23 14.22
C GLU A 131 11.14 -3.74 15.64
N GLU A 132 11.33 -2.43 15.83
CA GLU A 132 11.48 -1.80 17.15
C GLU A 132 10.21 -1.98 17.99
N ILE A 133 9.02 -1.71 17.42
CA ILE A 133 7.73 -1.92 18.10
C ILE A 133 7.55 -3.39 18.50
N LEU A 134 7.88 -4.35 17.62
CA LEU A 134 7.77 -5.77 17.92
C LEU A 134 8.74 -6.25 19.00
N SER A 135 9.89 -5.58 19.11
CA SER A 135 10.92 -5.89 20.10
C SER A 135 10.65 -5.24 21.46
N SER A 136 9.76 -4.25 21.52
CA SER A 136 9.34 -3.60 22.75
C SER A 136 8.53 -4.57 23.65
N PRO A 137 8.82 -4.61 24.96
CA PRO A 137 8.01 -5.36 25.91
C PRO A 137 6.65 -4.71 26.19
N GLU A 138 6.53 -3.41 25.95
CA GLU A 138 5.33 -2.62 26.19
C GLU A 138 4.52 -2.46 24.89
N PRO A 139 3.17 -2.52 24.97
CA PRO A 139 2.33 -2.27 23.81
C PRO A 139 2.50 -0.82 23.33
N PRO A 140 2.43 -0.55 22.01
CA PRO A 140 2.54 0.81 21.50
C PRO A 140 1.34 1.66 21.93
N ASP A 141 1.55 2.96 22.11
CA ASP A 141 0.46 3.91 22.29
C ASP A 141 -0.37 4.01 20.99
N PRO A 142 -1.69 3.75 21.03
CA PRO A 142 -2.58 3.94 19.88
C PRO A 142 -2.42 5.28 19.16
N ALA A 143 -2.16 6.37 19.90
CA ALA A 143 -1.99 7.69 19.32
C ALA A 143 -0.71 7.83 18.49
N GLU A 144 0.33 7.02 18.76
CA GLU A 144 1.60 7.04 18.03
C GLU A 144 1.57 6.17 16.77
N VAL A 145 0.68 5.16 16.72
CA VAL A 145 0.63 4.20 15.60
C VAL A 145 -0.62 4.34 14.73
N GLY A 146 -1.58 5.15 15.16
CA GLY A 146 -2.88 5.32 14.50
C GLY A 146 -2.82 5.98 13.13
N ASP A 147 -1.73 6.67 12.79
CA ASP A 147 -1.55 7.37 11.51
C ASP A 147 -0.43 6.82 10.62
N LEU A 148 0.25 5.73 11.01
CA LEU A 148 1.34 5.11 10.24
C LEU A 148 1.02 4.94 8.75
N PHE A 149 -0.12 4.32 8.45
CA PHE A 149 -0.52 4.08 7.07
C PHE A 149 -0.86 5.38 6.33
N TYR A 150 -1.50 6.33 7.00
CA TYR A 150 -1.78 7.66 6.44
C TYR A 150 -0.48 8.36 6.07
N ASP A 151 0.49 8.41 6.99
CA ASP A 151 1.75 9.12 6.82
C ASP A 151 2.59 8.50 5.71
N CYS A 152 2.61 7.17 5.61
CA CYS A 152 3.25 6.49 4.49
C CYS A 152 2.59 6.83 3.15
N VAL A 153 1.25 6.80 3.05
CA VAL A 153 0.53 7.18 1.82
C VAL A 153 0.76 8.65 1.48
N ASP A 154 0.69 9.55 2.46
CA ASP A 154 0.89 10.98 2.24
C ASP A 154 2.32 11.29 1.77
N THR A 155 3.30 10.63 2.37
CA THR A 155 4.72 10.77 2.00
C THR A 155 4.99 10.19 0.62
N GLU A 156 4.53 8.98 0.32
CA GLU A 156 4.64 8.37 -1.01
C GLU A 156 4.05 9.27 -2.10
N MET A 157 2.86 9.82 -1.86
CA MET A 157 2.19 10.74 -2.78
C MET A 157 2.98 12.02 -3.07
N LYS A 158 3.82 12.49 -2.13
CA LYS A 158 4.71 13.66 -2.35
C LYS A 158 5.86 13.36 -3.30
N PHE A 159 6.24 12.08 -3.46
CA PHE A 159 7.29 11.66 -4.39
C PHE A 159 6.74 11.28 -5.77
N PHE A 160 5.44 11.06 -5.89
CA PHE A 160 4.80 10.68 -7.15
C PHE A 160 4.46 11.87 -8.06
N LYS A 161 4.96 13.08 -7.75
CA LYS A 161 4.73 14.32 -8.52
C LYS A 161 5.93 15.26 -8.40
#